data_AF-A0A285C786-F1
#
_entry.id   AF-A0A285C786-F1
#
_cell.length_a   1.000
_cell.length_b   1.000
_cell.length_c   1.000
_cell.angle_alpha   90.00
_cell.angle_beta   90.00
_cell.angle_gamma   90.00
#
_symmetry.space_group_name_H-M   'P 1'
#
loop_
_entity.id
_entity.type
_entity.pdbx_description
1 polymer ?
#
loop_
_entity_poly.entity_id
_entity_poly.type
_entity_poly.pdbx_seq_one_letter_code
_entity_poly.pdbx_strand_id
1 'polypeptide(L)'
;MSHGEFTVKRRTLPVAAALAATAALLLTACGSGDDKASDNDKIAGADQGSETPKASASASGAPTEDKPDGVDLSLPKDLTMVFDWPKPKDENEAAAMDDAANFLRAIYRGIDKRTTKDAALTTYATGDGLHYGEVQINAWIKGGWTATGTERHYDVSTRSTTNDQAVEVAFCVDSTKFYGKEIKTGKVLKTEPSIKDFDYFKIIMTKYPTADDLWQASKVYVQTKAAKCQ
;
A
#
# COMPACT_ATOMS: atom_id res chain seq x y z
N MET A 1 73.89 -34.22 -17.70
CA MET A 1 74.82 -33.57 -18.67
C MET A 1 73.97 -33.25 -19.90
N SER A 2 73.27 -32.11 -19.90
CA SER A 2 73.70 -30.77 -20.31
C SER A 2 73.81 -30.60 -21.83
N HIS A 3 73.41 -29.40 -22.26
CA HIS A 3 73.41 -28.81 -23.60
C HIS A 3 72.11 -29.10 -24.36
N GLY A 4 71.15 -28.18 -24.46
CA GLY A 4 71.24 -26.72 -24.50
C GLY A 4 71.26 -26.30 -25.97
N GLU A 5 70.08 -26.12 -26.55
CA GLU A 5 69.93 -25.82 -27.98
C GLU A 5 69.78 -24.32 -28.21
N PHE A 6 70.48 -23.88 -29.25
CA PHE A 6 70.77 -22.51 -29.64
C PHE A 6 69.61 -21.82 -30.38
N THR A 7 69.54 -20.52 -30.18
CA THR A 7 68.56 -19.61 -30.76
C THR A 7 68.93 -19.12 -32.18
N VAL A 8 67.88 -18.86 -32.98
CA VAL A 8 67.71 -17.87 -34.07
C VAL A 8 67.89 -18.31 -35.54
N LYS A 9 66.79 -18.26 -36.31
CA LYS A 9 66.76 -17.59 -37.63
C LYS A 9 65.36 -17.10 -38.04
N ARG A 10 65.32 -15.84 -38.51
CA ARG A 10 64.17 -15.01 -38.95
C ARG A 10 63.66 -15.36 -40.36
N ARG A 11 62.37 -14.99 -40.59
CA ARG A 11 61.66 -14.44 -41.81
C ARG A 11 60.30 -15.16 -41.93
N THR A 12 59.12 -14.55 -42.18
CA THR A 12 58.68 -13.30 -42.83
C THR A 12 57.19 -13.04 -42.48
N LEU A 13 56.76 -11.76 -42.58
CA LEU A 13 55.43 -11.12 -42.38
C LEU A 13 54.22 -11.80 -43.09
N PRO A 14 52.96 -11.29 -42.99
CA PRO A 14 52.21 -10.70 -41.87
C PRO A 14 50.79 -11.32 -41.74
N VAL A 15 50.20 -11.40 -40.54
CA VAL A 15 48.75 -11.57 -40.41
C VAL A 15 48.23 -10.62 -39.35
N ALA A 16 47.36 -9.73 -39.81
CA ALA A 16 46.54 -8.87 -39.00
C ALA A 16 45.52 -9.70 -38.20
N ALA A 17 45.49 -9.49 -36.90
CA ALA A 17 44.30 -9.69 -36.07
C ALA A 17 44.53 -8.95 -34.75
N ALA A 18 44.11 -7.68 -34.70
CA ALA A 18 43.97 -6.98 -33.44
C ALA A 18 42.72 -7.53 -32.73
N LEU A 19 42.92 -8.20 -31.59
CA LEU A 19 41.86 -8.53 -30.64
C LEU A 19 42.29 -7.98 -29.27
N ALA A 20 42.05 -6.69 -29.09
CA ALA A 20 41.96 -6.08 -27.76
C ALA A 20 40.50 -6.23 -27.29
N ALA A 21 40.24 -7.24 -26.45
CA ALA A 21 39.00 -7.33 -25.71
C ALA A 21 39.22 -6.72 -24.32
N THR A 22 39.15 -5.39 -24.23
CA THR A 22 38.90 -4.70 -22.96
C THR A 22 37.41 -4.77 -22.68
N ALA A 23 37.01 -5.61 -21.73
CA ALA A 23 35.67 -5.55 -21.16
C ALA A 23 35.58 -4.30 -20.25
N ALA A 24 35.24 -3.16 -20.86
CA ALA A 24 34.69 -2.03 -20.13
C ALA A 24 33.18 -2.28 -20.00
N LEU A 25 32.72 -2.59 -18.79
CA LEU A 25 31.31 -2.55 -18.42
C LEU A 25 30.86 -1.08 -18.48
N LEU A 26 30.35 -0.65 -19.63
CA LEU A 26 29.63 0.61 -19.76
C LEU A 26 28.20 0.39 -19.30
N LEU A 27 27.85 1.02 -18.16
CA LEU A 27 26.47 1.21 -17.75
C LEU A 27 25.74 1.98 -18.87
N THR A 28 24.73 1.37 -19.47
CA THR A 28 23.75 2.08 -20.29
C THR A 28 22.81 2.85 -19.38
N ALA A 29 23.28 4.00 -18.91
CA ALA A 29 22.41 5.12 -18.61
C ALA A 29 22.27 5.92 -19.92
N CYS A 30 21.10 5.86 -20.56
CA CYS A 30 20.70 6.87 -21.54
C CYS A 30 19.17 6.88 -21.68
N GLY A 31 18.60 8.05 -21.41
CA GLY A 31 17.18 8.34 -21.56
C GLY A 31 16.83 9.68 -20.90
N SER A 32 17.57 10.74 -21.23
CA SER A 32 17.12 12.12 -20.97
C SER A 32 15.95 12.45 -21.89
N GLY A 33 14.79 12.72 -21.29
CA GLY A 33 13.71 13.48 -21.88
C GLY A 33 13.33 14.58 -20.89
N ASP A 34 13.74 15.80 -21.21
CA ASP A 34 13.29 17.03 -20.56
C ASP A 34 11.84 17.26 -21.00
N ASP A 35 10.88 17.09 -20.10
CA ASP A 35 9.52 17.61 -20.28
C ASP A 35 8.98 18.04 -18.91
N LYS A 36 8.87 19.36 -18.73
CA LYS A 36 8.02 19.95 -17.71
C LYS A 36 6.57 19.50 -17.95
N ALA A 37 6.05 18.68 -17.06
CA ALA A 37 4.61 18.57 -16.86
C ALA A 37 4.33 18.41 -15.37
N SER A 38 3.68 19.43 -14.82
CA SER A 38 3.02 19.40 -13.53
C SER A 38 1.87 18.40 -13.59
N ASP A 39 1.99 17.27 -12.89
CA ASP A 39 0.84 16.45 -12.58
C ASP A 39 0.90 16.06 -11.10
N ASN A 40 0.03 16.70 -10.31
CA ASN A 40 -0.32 16.21 -8.98
C ASN A 40 -1.18 14.96 -9.21
N ASP A 41 -0.65 13.80 -8.85
CA ASP A 41 -1.42 12.55 -8.81
C ASP A 41 -2.66 12.75 -7.94
N LYS A 42 -3.81 12.75 -8.62
CA LYS A 42 -5.15 12.88 -8.04
C LYS A 42 -5.48 11.62 -7.23
N ILE A 43 -5.78 11.79 -5.96
CA ILE A 43 -6.55 10.81 -5.19
C ILE A 43 -7.93 10.68 -5.84
N ALA A 44 -8.39 9.45 -6.09
CA ALA A 44 -9.74 9.18 -6.56
C ALA A 44 -10.76 9.69 -5.53
N GLY A 45 -11.78 10.44 -5.99
CA GLY A 45 -12.87 10.93 -5.12
C GLY A 45 -13.04 12.46 -5.01
N ALA A 46 -12.47 13.28 -5.90
CA ALA A 46 -12.65 14.74 -5.87
C ALA A 46 -12.97 15.38 -7.24
N ASP A 47 -14.06 14.95 -7.90
CA ASP A 47 -14.62 15.70 -9.03
C ASP A 47 -16.18 15.74 -8.99
N GLN A 48 -16.70 16.92 -9.31
CA GLN A 48 -18.02 17.50 -8.97
C GLN A 48 -19.25 16.84 -9.62
N GLY A 49 -20.42 16.96 -8.96
CA GLY A 49 -21.74 16.79 -9.57
C GLY A 49 -22.88 16.69 -8.56
N SER A 50 -23.90 17.53 -8.68
CA SER A 50 -25.04 17.70 -7.76
C SER A 50 -26.19 16.71 -8.02
N GLU A 51 -26.80 16.19 -6.94
CA GLU A 51 -28.25 16.02 -6.69
C GLU A 51 -28.50 14.88 -5.66
N THR A 52 -29.57 15.00 -4.88
CA THR A 52 -29.84 14.27 -3.62
C THR A 52 -30.76 13.08 -3.85
N PRO A 53 -30.56 11.90 -3.19
CA PRO A 53 -31.60 11.48 -2.23
C PRO A 53 -31.20 10.58 -1.03
N LYS A 54 -32.01 10.79 0.01
CA LYS A 54 -32.47 10.00 1.18
C LYS A 54 -31.82 8.67 1.62
N ALA A 55 -31.63 8.62 2.94
CA ALA A 55 -31.01 7.60 3.79
C ALA A 55 -31.77 6.27 3.92
N SER A 56 -31.01 5.20 4.17
CA SER A 56 -31.46 4.01 4.90
C SER A 56 -30.33 3.52 5.83
N ALA A 57 -30.73 2.87 6.92
CA ALA A 57 -30.02 2.78 8.20
C ALA A 57 -28.67 2.03 8.20
N SER A 58 -27.65 2.63 8.83
CA SER A 58 -26.35 2.02 9.15
C SER A 58 -26.38 1.27 10.47
N ALA A 59 -25.74 0.10 10.51
CA ALA A 59 -25.21 -0.45 11.75
C ALA A 59 -23.94 0.36 12.10
N SER A 60 -24.04 1.21 13.13
CA SER A 60 -22.90 1.92 13.70
C SER A 60 -21.84 0.94 14.20
N GLY A 61 -20.57 1.28 13.97
CA GLY A 61 -19.42 0.54 14.47
C GLY A 61 -19.55 0.20 15.94
N ALA A 62 -19.53 -1.10 16.22
CA ALA A 62 -19.23 -1.58 17.56
C ALA A 62 -17.75 -1.24 17.85
N PRO A 63 -17.41 -0.84 19.08
CA PRO A 63 -16.02 -0.73 19.49
C PRO A 63 -15.39 -2.11 19.33
N THR A 64 -14.23 -2.18 18.68
CA THR A 64 -13.40 -3.38 18.66
C THR A 64 -13.13 -3.74 20.13
N GLU A 65 -13.60 -4.91 20.56
CA GLU A 65 -13.36 -5.44 21.90
C GLU A 65 -11.86 -5.41 22.22
N ASP A 66 -11.54 -5.15 23.49
CA ASP A 66 -10.22 -4.97 24.08
C ASP A 66 -9.15 -5.94 23.54
N LYS A 67 -8.45 -5.56 22.45
CA LYS A 67 -7.17 -6.18 22.12
C LYS A 67 -6.11 -5.70 23.13
N PRO A 68 -5.20 -6.58 23.58
CA PRO A 68 -4.18 -6.25 24.58
C PRO A 68 -3.11 -5.26 24.09
N ASP A 69 -3.15 -4.85 22.82
CA ASP A 69 -2.21 -3.90 22.23
C ASP A 69 -2.37 -2.45 22.75
N GLY A 70 -3.49 -2.15 23.41
CA GLY A 70 -3.69 -0.92 24.18
C GLY A 70 -3.76 0.36 23.35
N VAL A 71 -4.02 0.26 22.04
CA VAL A 71 -4.13 1.42 21.15
C VAL A 71 -5.58 1.71 20.75
N ASP A 72 -5.98 2.98 20.87
CA ASP A 72 -7.31 3.42 20.46
C ASP A 72 -7.40 3.52 18.92
N LEU A 73 -8.39 2.83 18.34
CA LEU A 73 -8.71 2.81 16.90
C LEU A 73 -10.00 3.54 16.54
N SER A 74 -10.55 4.34 17.45
CA SER A 74 -11.80 5.08 17.24
C SER A 74 -11.68 6.00 16.02
N LEU A 75 -12.72 5.95 15.18
CA LEU A 75 -12.90 6.78 13.98
C LEU A 75 -13.98 7.85 14.22
N PRO A 76 -14.01 8.92 13.40
CA PRO A 76 -15.10 9.88 13.40
C PRO A 76 -16.46 9.20 13.23
N LYS A 77 -17.48 9.72 13.92
CA LYS A 77 -18.85 9.15 13.88
C LYS A 77 -19.46 9.10 12.48
N ASP A 78 -19.03 9.98 11.60
CA ASP A 78 -19.49 10.05 10.22
C ASP A 78 -18.60 9.28 9.24
N LEU A 79 -17.63 8.50 9.73
CA LEU A 79 -16.85 7.54 8.95
C LEU A 79 -17.20 6.12 9.39
N THR A 80 -17.54 5.26 8.44
CA THR A 80 -17.76 3.82 8.66
C THR A 80 -16.87 3.01 7.73
N MET A 81 -16.09 2.10 8.31
CA MET A 81 -15.35 1.09 7.54
C MET A 81 -16.01 -0.26 7.74
N VAL A 82 -16.42 -0.87 6.64
CA VAL A 82 -17.11 -2.17 6.63
C VAL A 82 -16.14 -3.23 6.11
N PHE A 83 -15.98 -4.33 6.86
CA PHE A 83 -15.15 -5.46 6.49
C PHE A 83 -16.03 -6.69 6.27
N ASP A 84 -16.54 -6.86 5.04
CA ASP A 84 -17.45 -7.94 4.64
C ASP A 84 -16.69 -9.20 4.25
N TRP A 85 -15.86 -9.68 5.17
CA TRP A 85 -14.90 -10.75 4.96
C TRP A 85 -15.23 -11.94 5.88
N PRO A 86 -15.42 -13.17 5.35
CA PRO A 86 -15.61 -14.33 6.20
C PRO A 86 -14.33 -14.62 6.99
N LYS A 87 -14.46 -14.93 8.28
CA LYS A 87 -13.32 -15.32 9.10
C LYS A 87 -12.75 -16.67 8.62
N PRO A 88 -11.45 -16.76 8.29
CA PRO A 88 -10.83 -18.02 7.89
C PRO A 88 -10.71 -18.98 9.08
N LYS A 89 -10.50 -20.27 8.78
CA LYS A 89 -10.30 -21.30 9.81
C LYS A 89 -8.90 -21.27 10.44
N ASP A 90 -7.91 -20.84 9.66
CA ASP A 90 -6.54 -20.70 10.13
C ASP A 90 -6.44 -19.49 11.05
N GLU A 91 -5.90 -19.69 12.26
CA GLU A 91 -5.85 -18.67 13.29
C GLU A 91 -4.87 -17.54 12.98
N ASN A 92 -3.75 -17.85 12.31
CA ASN A 92 -2.77 -16.84 11.89
C ASN A 92 -3.34 -15.98 10.76
N GLU A 93 -4.01 -16.60 9.77
CA GLU A 93 -4.67 -15.87 8.69
C GLU A 93 -5.81 -15.00 9.25
N ALA A 94 -6.57 -15.49 10.22
CA ALA A 94 -7.64 -14.73 10.86
C ALA A 94 -7.08 -13.52 11.63
N ALA A 95 -6.03 -13.71 12.44
CA ALA A 95 -5.38 -12.63 13.17
C ALA A 95 -4.78 -11.58 12.22
N ALA A 96 -4.11 -12.03 11.14
CA ALA A 96 -3.56 -11.15 10.12
C ALA A 96 -4.65 -10.33 9.39
N MET A 97 -5.81 -10.93 9.11
CA MET A 97 -6.95 -10.21 8.54
C MET A 97 -7.50 -9.13 9.49
N ASP A 98 -7.66 -9.47 10.77
CA ASP A 98 -8.15 -8.52 11.78
C ASP A 98 -7.18 -7.33 11.93
N ASP A 99 -5.88 -7.59 11.91
CA ASP A 99 -4.87 -6.53 12.02
C ASP A 99 -4.64 -5.76 10.72
N ALA A 100 -4.89 -6.36 9.55
CA ALA A 100 -4.95 -5.63 8.28
C ALA A 100 -6.11 -4.61 8.31
N ALA A 101 -7.26 -4.98 8.88
CA ALA A 101 -8.36 -4.05 9.10
C ALA A 101 -7.98 -2.94 10.08
N ASN A 102 -7.27 -3.26 11.17
CA ASN A 102 -6.80 -2.28 12.14
C ASN A 102 -5.74 -1.33 11.58
N PHE A 103 -4.86 -1.80 10.69
CA PHE A 103 -3.93 -0.96 9.95
C PHE A 103 -4.67 0.12 9.14
N LEU A 104 -5.72 -0.27 8.40
CA LEU A 104 -6.51 0.68 7.62
C LEU A 104 -7.26 1.68 8.52
N ARG A 105 -7.82 1.22 9.66
CA ARG A 105 -8.41 2.12 10.68
C ARG A 105 -7.37 3.09 11.24
N ALA A 106 -6.15 2.63 11.50
CA ALA A 106 -5.06 3.46 12.02
C ALA A 106 -4.68 4.58 11.04
N ILE A 107 -4.70 4.32 9.73
CA ILE A 107 -4.50 5.36 8.70
C ILE A 107 -5.58 6.44 8.83
N TYR A 108 -6.86 6.07 8.82
CA TYR A 108 -7.95 7.04 8.88
C TYR A 108 -8.05 7.77 10.21
N ARG A 109 -7.65 7.13 11.30
CA ARG A 109 -7.45 7.80 12.59
C ARG A 109 -6.33 8.83 12.53
N GLY A 110 -5.20 8.50 11.89
CA GLY A 110 -4.11 9.45 11.66
C GLY A 110 -4.54 10.64 10.80
N ILE A 111 -5.41 10.41 9.81
CA ILE A 111 -6.05 11.46 9.00
C ILE A 111 -6.91 12.38 9.88
N ASP A 112 -7.78 11.80 10.72
CA ASP A 112 -8.65 12.56 11.62
C ASP A 112 -7.85 13.39 12.63
N LYS A 113 -6.86 12.77 13.28
CA LYS A 113 -5.95 13.45 14.22
C LYS A 113 -4.91 14.35 13.57
N ARG A 114 -4.81 14.30 12.24
CA ARG A 114 -3.86 15.07 11.43
C ARG A 114 -2.40 14.85 11.83
N THR A 115 -2.02 13.60 12.06
CA THR A 115 -0.64 13.24 12.42
C THR A 115 -0.28 11.84 11.94
N THR A 116 0.95 11.66 11.48
CA THR A 116 1.54 10.34 11.21
C THR A 116 2.12 9.69 12.47
N LYS A 117 2.27 10.45 13.55
CA LYS A 117 2.85 9.97 14.82
C LYS A 117 1.81 9.35 15.75
N ASP A 118 0.75 8.76 15.20
CA ASP A 118 -0.26 8.07 16.00
C ASP A 118 0.23 6.67 16.37
N ALA A 119 0.09 6.30 17.64
CA ALA A 119 0.54 5.01 18.15
C ALA A 119 -0.11 3.84 17.41
N ALA A 120 -1.38 3.96 17.01
CA ALA A 120 -2.07 2.91 16.27
C ALA A 120 -1.38 2.62 14.93
N LEU A 121 -0.87 3.64 14.25
CA LEU A 121 -0.18 3.44 12.97
C LEU A 121 1.10 2.62 13.17
N THR A 122 1.90 2.97 14.17
CA THR A 122 3.15 2.25 14.48
C THR A 122 2.92 0.86 15.08
N THR A 123 1.76 0.63 15.70
CA THR A 123 1.38 -0.70 16.22
C THR A 123 1.08 -1.66 15.07
N TYR A 124 0.28 -1.25 14.08
CA TYR A 124 -0.18 -2.14 13.01
C TYR A 124 0.62 -2.04 11.71
N ALA A 125 1.73 -1.31 11.67
CA ALA A 125 2.54 -1.15 10.47
C ALA A 125 4.03 -1.12 10.76
N THR A 126 4.81 -1.62 9.80
CA THR A 126 6.28 -1.60 9.81
C THR A 126 6.83 -1.43 8.40
N GLY A 127 8.10 -1.06 8.26
CA GLY A 127 8.78 -0.96 6.97
C GLY A 127 8.00 -0.15 5.92
N ASP A 128 7.81 -0.73 4.74
CA ASP A 128 7.11 -0.08 3.62
C ASP A 128 5.61 0.11 3.90
N GLY A 129 5.00 -0.73 4.74
CA GLY A 129 3.61 -0.58 5.16
C GLY A 129 3.42 0.64 6.06
N LEU A 130 4.36 0.91 6.96
CA LEU A 130 4.37 2.13 7.76
C LEU A 130 4.51 3.35 6.85
N HIS A 131 5.47 3.33 5.93
CA HIS A 131 5.67 4.40 4.96
C HIS A 131 4.41 4.68 4.12
N TYR A 132 3.73 3.64 3.64
CA TYR A 132 2.46 3.77 2.94
C TYR A 132 1.43 4.53 3.79
N GLY A 133 1.24 4.14 5.05
CA GLY A 133 0.31 4.82 5.95
C GLY A 133 0.65 6.30 6.16
N GLU A 134 1.94 6.63 6.33
CA GLU A 134 2.41 8.02 6.46
C GLU A 134 2.12 8.85 5.20
N VAL A 135 2.34 8.28 4.01
CA VAL A 135 2.05 8.94 2.73
C VAL A 135 0.56 9.24 2.61
N GLN A 136 -0.31 8.27 2.89
CA GLN A 136 -1.75 8.45 2.84
C GLN A 136 -2.19 9.56 3.80
N ILE A 137 -1.77 9.51 5.06
CA ILE A 137 -2.12 10.53 6.06
C ILE A 137 -1.66 11.93 5.61
N ASN A 138 -0.42 12.06 5.15
CA ASN A 138 0.13 13.35 4.73
C ASN A 138 -0.57 13.92 3.49
N ALA A 139 -0.99 13.08 2.55
CA ALA A 139 -1.72 13.52 1.37
C ALA A 139 -3.07 14.16 1.75
N TRP A 140 -3.82 13.54 2.66
CA TRP A 140 -5.08 14.08 3.19
C TRP A 140 -4.88 15.34 4.03
N ILE A 141 -3.81 15.37 4.85
CA ILE A 141 -3.42 16.57 5.60
C ILE A 141 -3.14 17.73 4.64
N LYS A 142 -2.31 17.52 3.62
CA LYS A 142 -1.96 18.53 2.60
C LYS A 142 -3.19 19.00 1.82
N GLY A 143 -4.11 18.09 1.50
CA GLY A 143 -5.39 18.41 0.87
C GLY A 143 -6.35 19.22 1.76
N GLY A 144 -6.12 19.24 3.08
CA GLY A 144 -7.01 19.91 4.02
C GLY A 144 -8.33 19.16 4.24
N TRP A 145 -8.30 17.83 4.07
CA TRP A 145 -9.47 16.95 4.11
C TRP A 145 -9.45 16.02 5.32
N THR A 146 -10.63 15.52 5.69
CA THR A 146 -10.86 14.32 6.49
C THR A 146 -11.85 13.40 5.77
N ALA A 147 -11.96 12.15 6.19
CA ALA A 147 -12.83 11.16 5.59
C ALA A 147 -14.26 11.21 6.17
N THR A 148 -15.25 10.85 5.36
CA THR A 148 -16.66 10.69 5.76
C THR A 148 -17.34 9.68 4.84
N GLY A 149 -18.47 9.11 5.28
CA GLY A 149 -19.24 8.12 4.54
C GLY A 149 -18.87 6.68 4.88
N THR A 150 -18.94 5.79 3.89
CA THR A 150 -18.72 4.35 4.05
C THR A 150 -17.73 3.82 3.03
N GLU A 151 -16.67 3.19 3.52
CA GLU A 151 -15.71 2.44 2.70
C GLU A 151 -15.88 0.95 2.98
N ARG A 152 -16.16 0.19 1.93
CA ARG A 152 -16.47 -1.23 2.04
C ARG A 152 -15.30 -2.07 1.54
N HIS A 153 -14.91 -3.04 2.34
CA HIS A 153 -13.83 -3.98 2.09
C HIS A 153 -14.47 -5.36 1.92
N TYR A 154 -14.27 -6.01 0.77
CA TYR A 154 -14.96 -7.28 0.45
C TYR A 154 -14.10 -8.22 -0.43
N ASP A 155 -14.60 -9.43 -0.72
CA ASP A 155 -13.93 -10.45 -1.56
C ASP A 155 -12.48 -10.74 -1.13
N VAL A 156 -12.31 -11.06 0.15
CA VAL A 156 -10.97 -11.33 0.72
C VAL A 156 -10.46 -12.71 0.37
N SER A 157 -9.14 -12.80 0.25
CA SER A 157 -8.39 -14.04 0.26
C SER A 157 -7.14 -13.88 1.11
N THR A 158 -6.69 -14.99 1.69
CA THR A 158 -5.48 -15.09 2.50
C THR A 158 -4.51 -16.11 1.91
N ARG A 159 -3.22 -15.88 2.10
CA ARG A 159 -2.17 -16.84 1.76
C ARG A 159 -0.98 -16.71 2.72
N SER A 160 -0.83 -17.68 3.61
CA SER A 160 0.36 -17.81 4.48
C SER A 160 1.63 -18.20 3.71
N THR A 161 2.78 -17.76 4.21
CA THR A 161 4.09 -18.31 3.82
C THR A 161 4.31 -19.68 4.45
N THR A 162 5.22 -20.48 3.88
CA THR A 162 5.51 -21.85 4.33
C THR A 162 6.01 -21.97 5.78
N ASN A 163 6.42 -20.86 6.40
CA ASN A 163 6.90 -20.80 7.78
C ASN A 163 5.97 -20.00 8.72
N ASP A 164 4.78 -19.64 8.26
CA ASP A 164 3.74 -18.90 9.01
C ASP A 164 4.23 -17.58 9.63
N GLN A 165 5.27 -16.97 9.06
CA GLN A 165 5.80 -15.68 9.51
C GLN A 165 5.17 -14.49 8.77
N ALA A 166 4.53 -14.75 7.63
CA ALA A 166 3.83 -13.72 6.87
C ALA A 166 2.54 -14.27 6.23
N VAL A 167 1.54 -13.39 6.11
CA VAL A 167 0.26 -13.65 5.46
C VAL A 167 0.01 -12.55 4.43
N GLU A 168 -0.25 -12.92 3.18
CA GLU A 168 -0.84 -12.00 2.20
C GLU A 168 -2.35 -11.92 2.45
N VAL A 169 -2.87 -10.73 2.74
CA VAL A 169 -4.31 -10.43 2.82
C VAL A 169 -4.67 -9.60 1.59
N ALA A 170 -5.50 -10.15 0.70
CA ALA A 170 -5.85 -9.50 -0.56
C ALA A 170 -7.36 -9.36 -0.72
N PHE A 171 -7.84 -8.20 -1.18
CA PHE A 171 -9.25 -7.86 -1.13
C PHE A 171 -9.62 -6.70 -2.06
N CYS A 172 -10.91 -6.54 -2.31
CA CYS A 172 -11.49 -5.40 -3.01
C CYS A 172 -11.94 -4.30 -2.03
N VAL A 173 -11.81 -3.06 -2.46
CA VAL A 173 -12.33 -1.85 -1.80
C VAL A 173 -13.36 -1.19 -2.71
N ASP A 174 -14.50 -0.82 -2.14
CA ASP A 174 -15.56 0.00 -2.74
C ASP A 174 -15.68 1.31 -1.96
N SER A 175 -15.31 2.39 -2.63
CA SER A 175 -15.31 3.77 -2.13
C SER A 175 -16.44 4.61 -2.74
N THR A 176 -17.44 4.00 -3.37
CA THR A 176 -18.55 4.73 -4.05
C THR A 176 -19.38 5.59 -3.09
N LYS A 177 -19.30 5.30 -1.78
CA LYS A 177 -19.95 6.04 -0.69
C LYS A 177 -18.95 6.64 0.30
N PHE A 178 -17.67 6.66 -0.05
CA PHE A 178 -16.59 7.19 0.76
C PHE A 178 -16.12 8.52 0.17
N TYR A 179 -16.11 9.59 0.97
CA TYR A 179 -15.89 10.94 0.46
C TYR A 179 -14.86 11.70 1.29
N GLY A 180 -14.19 12.65 0.64
CA GLY A 180 -13.46 13.71 1.33
C GLY A 180 -14.40 14.76 1.92
N LYS A 181 -14.03 15.32 3.07
CA LYS A 181 -14.69 16.46 3.71
C LYS A 181 -13.65 17.52 4.03
N GLU A 182 -13.85 18.74 3.51
CA GLU A 182 -12.98 19.88 3.80
C GLU A 182 -13.06 20.26 5.29
N ILE A 183 -11.92 20.31 5.97
CA ILE A 183 -11.87 20.63 7.41
C ILE A 183 -12.35 22.05 7.68
N LYS A 184 -11.94 23.02 6.85
CA LYS A 184 -12.21 24.45 7.08
C LYS A 184 -13.67 24.82 6.87
N THR A 185 -14.30 24.23 5.86
CA THR A 185 -15.64 24.61 5.41
C THR A 185 -16.71 23.60 5.83
N GLY A 186 -16.31 22.37 6.20
CA GLY A 186 -17.22 21.26 6.43
C GLY A 186 -17.86 20.69 5.15
N LYS A 187 -17.45 21.18 3.98
CA LYS A 187 -18.02 20.76 2.69
C LYS A 187 -17.62 19.32 2.38
N VAL A 188 -18.62 18.46 2.17
CA VAL A 188 -18.41 17.10 1.65
C VAL A 188 -18.20 17.15 0.14
N LEU A 189 -17.12 16.53 -0.32
CA LEU A 189 -16.71 16.43 -1.71
C LEU A 189 -17.33 15.17 -2.33
N LYS A 190 -18.64 15.24 -2.59
CA LYS A 190 -19.36 14.13 -3.24
C LYS A 190 -18.95 13.98 -4.70
N THR A 191 -18.85 12.72 -5.12
CA THR A 191 -18.56 12.30 -6.50
C THR A 191 -19.62 11.32 -6.99
N GLU A 192 -19.80 11.26 -8.31
CA GLU A 192 -20.61 10.20 -8.93
C GLU A 192 -19.83 8.87 -8.92
N PRO A 193 -20.47 7.74 -8.56
CA PRO A 193 -19.84 6.43 -8.60
C PRO A 193 -19.25 6.09 -9.97
N SER A 194 -18.02 5.60 -9.99
CA SER A 194 -17.30 5.24 -11.20
C SER A 194 -16.28 4.14 -10.93
N ILE A 195 -15.62 3.65 -11.98
CA ILE A 195 -14.52 2.68 -11.83
C ILE A 195 -13.37 3.20 -10.94
N LYS A 196 -13.26 4.52 -10.74
CA LYS A 196 -12.23 5.11 -9.86
C LYS A 196 -12.43 4.79 -8.38
N ASP A 197 -13.61 4.33 -8.00
CA ASP A 197 -13.96 4.04 -6.62
C ASP A 197 -13.68 2.58 -6.23
N PHE A 198 -13.12 1.79 -7.14
CA PHE A 198 -12.85 0.38 -6.94
C PHE A 198 -11.37 0.08 -7.05
N ASP A 199 -10.78 -0.41 -5.97
CA ASP A 199 -9.36 -0.74 -5.86
C ASP A 199 -9.19 -2.18 -5.38
N TYR A 200 -8.08 -2.80 -5.77
CA TYR A 200 -7.69 -4.11 -5.27
C TYR A 200 -6.40 -4.01 -4.47
N PHE A 201 -6.45 -4.44 -3.22
CA PHE A 201 -5.34 -4.38 -2.29
C PHE A 201 -4.70 -5.76 -2.12
N LYS A 202 -3.38 -5.73 -1.87
CA LYS A 202 -2.65 -6.84 -1.24
C LYS A 202 -1.79 -6.25 -0.13
N ILE A 203 -1.99 -6.72 1.09
CA ILE A 203 -1.19 -6.32 2.25
C ILE A 203 -0.40 -7.53 2.72
N ILE A 204 0.92 -7.38 2.86
CA ILE A 204 1.77 -8.41 3.45
C ILE A 204 1.85 -8.14 4.95
N MET A 205 1.15 -8.96 5.71
CA MET A 205 1.16 -8.95 7.17
C MET A 205 2.32 -9.80 7.67
N THR A 206 3.13 -9.31 8.60
CA THR A 206 4.21 -10.05 9.24
C THR A 206 3.95 -10.18 10.73
N LYS A 207 4.21 -11.37 11.28
CA LYS A 207 4.01 -11.65 12.70
C LYS A 207 4.93 -10.77 13.56
N TYR A 208 4.38 -10.19 14.62
CA TYR A 208 5.19 -9.44 15.58
C TYR A 208 6.02 -10.42 16.43
N PRO A 209 7.35 -10.23 16.58
CA PRO A 209 8.20 -11.26 17.18
C PRO A 209 7.89 -11.61 18.64
N THR A 210 7.26 -10.70 19.39
CA THR A 210 7.05 -10.84 20.84
C THR A 210 5.59 -10.89 21.26
N ALA A 211 4.65 -10.98 20.31
CA ALA A 211 3.23 -11.15 20.58
C ALA A 211 2.65 -12.19 19.63
N ASP A 212 1.87 -13.13 20.15
CA ASP A 212 1.43 -14.30 19.39
C ASP A 212 0.31 -13.98 18.38
N ASP A 213 -0.41 -12.88 18.59
CA ASP A 213 -1.62 -12.48 17.87
C ASP A 213 -1.51 -11.12 17.16
N LEU A 214 -0.39 -10.39 17.31
CA LEU A 214 -0.17 -9.11 16.64
C LEU A 214 0.54 -9.30 15.30
N TRP A 215 -0.04 -8.75 14.25
CA TRP A 215 0.49 -8.72 12.90
C TRP A 215 0.62 -7.28 12.41
N GLN A 216 1.72 -7.00 11.71
CA GLN A 216 2.00 -5.67 11.18
C GLN A 216 1.99 -5.67 9.66
N ALA A 217 1.32 -4.68 9.06
CA ALA A 217 1.41 -4.42 7.63
C ALA A 217 2.85 -4.02 7.29
N SER A 218 3.57 -4.89 6.56
CA SER A 218 4.97 -4.69 6.18
C SER A 218 5.12 -4.13 4.77
N LYS A 219 4.17 -4.43 3.88
CA LYS A 219 4.10 -3.97 2.48
C LYS A 219 2.65 -3.84 2.04
N VAL A 220 2.39 -2.86 1.18
CA VAL A 220 1.06 -2.61 0.61
C VAL A 220 1.19 -2.48 -0.89
N TYR A 221 0.35 -3.21 -1.64
CA TYR A 221 0.21 -3.08 -3.08
C TYR A 221 -1.23 -2.72 -3.40
N VAL A 222 -1.42 -1.73 -4.26
CA VAL A 222 -2.75 -1.27 -4.68
C VAL A 222 -2.81 -1.27 -6.20
N GLN A 223 -3.79 -1.98 -6.74
CA GLN A 223 -4.21 -1.82 -8.13
C GLN A 223 -5.44 -0.91 -8.14
N THR A 224 -5.27 0.31 -8.65
CA THR A 224 -6.40 1.25 -8.75
C THR A 224 -7.29 0.95 -9.95
N LYS A 225 -8.55 1.38 -9.89
CA LYS A 225 -9.54 1.16 -10.98
C LYS A 225 -9.69 -0.32 -11.33
N ALA A 226 -9.74 -1.17 -10.32
CA ALA A 226 -9.75 -2.61 -10.45
C ALA A 226 -11.14 -3.09 -10.92
N ALA A 227 -11.31 -3.30 -12.22
CA ALA A 227 -12.58 -3.75 -12.81
C ALA A 227 -13.11 -5.09 -12.26
N LYS A 228 -12.25 -5.93 -11.70
CA LYS A 228 -12.65 -7.16 -10.99
C LYS A 228 -13.35 -6.91 -9.64
N CYS A 229 -13.22 -5.70 -9.13
CA CYS A 229 -13.79 -5.22 -7.87
C CYS A 229 -15.01 -4.32 -8.12
N GLN A 230 -15.66 -4.42 -9.28
CA GLN A 230 -16.92 -3.74 -9.57
C GLN A 230 -18.04 -4.77 -9.66
#